data_AF-A0AA39JMX6-F1
#
_entry.id   AF-A0AA39JMX6-F1
#
_cell.length_a   1.000
_cell.length_b   1.000
_cell.length_c   1.000
_cell.angle_alpha   90.00
_cell.angle_beta   90.00
_cell.angle_gamma   90.00
#
_symmetry.space_group_name_H-M   'P 1'
#
loop_
_entity.id
_entity.type
_entity.pdbx_description
1 polymer ?
#
loop_
_entity_poly.entity_id
_entity_poly.type
_entity_poly.pdbx_seq_one_letter_code
_entity_poly.pdbx_strand_id
1 'polypeptide(L)'
;MVHSVLSGPYDFCIQVRGVAKKKLLRKLKARPDWGLTEAVANHKPAMRVITQEIGSRFIHHRNVTKEEIGRSFGTFDKTLQAFTGESVGIAELCERIITAVGGKSCDTVVSIPLMARVAFLRNSFALRAGCSTDGKASAGWWDEVDADLKELREKKDNNQMRITVVLRKMLDDDRANYGNTASVGDLSSYPAEAQVVADD
;
A
#
# COMPACT_ATOMS: atom_id res chain seq x y z
N MET A 1 -26.91 20.63 -6.83
CA MET A 1 -26.81 19.31 -6.19
C MET A 1 -25.81 18.47 -6.98
N VAL A 2 -24.56 18.40 -6.52
CA VAL A 2 -23.51 17.61 -7.18
C VAL A 2 -23.40 16.27 -6.45
N HIS A 3 -24.14 15.28 -6.93
CA HIS A 3 -24.00 13.90 -6.45
C HIS A 3 -22.74 13.27 -7.06
N SER A 4 -21.77 13.00 -6.19
CA SER A 4 -21.08 11.70 -6.07
C SER A 4 -20.92 10.88 -7.36
N VAL A 5 -19.84 11.12 -8.10
CA VAL A 5 -19.26 10.17 -9.06
C VAL A 5 -17.75 10.06 -8.78
N LEU A 6 -17.39 9.45 -7.65
CA LEU A 6 -16.01 9.02 -7.35
C LEU A 6 -16.01 7.69 -6.57
N SER A 7 -16.90 6.77 -6.96
CA SER A 7 -16.92 5.38 -6.45
C SER A 7 -16.55 4.41 -7.56
N GLY A 8 -15.29 4.46 -8.00
CA GLY A 8 -14.69 3.37 -8.77
C GLY A 8 -14.08 2.31 -7.83
N PRO A 9 -13.88 1.06 -8.30
CA PRO A 9 -13.27 -0.02 -7.51
C PRO A 9 -11.80 0.23 -7.12
N TYR A 10 -11.19 1.32 -7.61
CA TYR A 10 -9.76 1.62 -7.54
C TYR A 10 -9.29 2.36 -6.29
N ASP A 11 -10.12 2.42 -5.26
CA ASP A 11 -9.90 3.34 -4.15
C ASP A 11 -9.18 2.65 -2.96
N PHE A 12 -8.30 1.69 -3.27
CA PHE A 12 -7.23 1.22 -2.38
C PHE A 12 -5.98 2.11 -2.61
N CYS A 13 -6.18 3.43 -2.56
CA CYS A 13 -5.06 4.35 -2.48
C CYS A 13 -4.37 4.12 -1.13
N ILE A 14 -3.04 4.12 -1.15
CA ILE A 14 -2.22 4.47 0.01
C ILE A 14 -2.84 5.74 0.59
N GLN A 15 -3.64 5.59 1.66
CA GLN A 15 -4.54 6.63 2.11
C GLN A 15 -3.90 7.34 3.29
N VAL A 16 -3.85 8.67 3.19
CA VAL A 16 -3.45 9.60 4.25
C VAL A 16 -4.09 9.20 5.58
N ARG A 17 -3.34 9.29 6.69
CA ARG A 17 -3.83 8.95 8.04
C ARG A 17 -5.27 9.46 8.24
N GLY A 18 -6.18 8.54 8.58
CA GLY A 18 -7.59 8.84 8.87
C GLY A 18 -8.58 8.63 7.71
N VAL A 19 -8.15 8.64 6.44
CA VAL A 19 -9.06 8.39 5.30
C VAL A 19 -9.43 6.90 5.21
N ALA A 20 -8.46 6.00 5.37
CA ALA A 20 -8.67 4.54 5.36
C ALA A 20 -9.66 4.08 6.42
N LYS A 21 -9.52 4.61 7.63
CA LYS A 21 -10.43 4.37 8.74
C LYS A 21 -11.86 4.80 8.44
N LYS A 22 -12.04 6.03 7.92
CA LYS A 22 -13.37 6.55 7.52
C LYS A 22 -14.00 5.69 6.43
N LYS A 23 -13.19 5.23 5.47
CA LYS A 23 -13.66 4.39 4.37
C LYS A 23 -14.06 3.00 4.83
N LEU A 24 -13.26 2.34 5.67
CA LEU A 24 -13.61 1.03 6.22
C LEU A 24 -14.89 1.12 7.06
N LEU A 25 -15.02 2.14 7.91
CA LEU A 25 -16.26 2.38 8.66
C LEU A 25 -17.46 2.59 7.75
N ARG A 26 -17.30 3.29 6.62
CA ARG A 26 -18.38 3.45 5.63
C ARG A 26 -18.77 2.10 5.01
N LYS A 27 -17.80 1.25 4.68
CA LYS A 27 -18.06 -0.11 4.16
C LYS A 27 -18.78 -0.98 5.18
N LEU A 28 -18.32 -0.98 6.44
CA LEU A 28 -18.97 -1.72 7.53
C LEU A 28 -20.41 -1.27 7.74
N LYS A 29 -20.69 0.03 7.67
CA LYS A 29 -22.06 0.56 7.77
C LYS A 29 -22.96 0.15 6.60
N ALA A 30 -22.37 -0.03 5.42
CA ALA A 30 -23.08 -0.50 4.24
C ALA A 30 -23.32 -2.01 4.25
N ARG A 31 -22.70 -2.76 5.17
CA ARG A 31 -22.79 -4.22 5.32
C ARG A 31 -23.12 -4.61 6.78
N PRO A 32 -24.37 -4.39 7.24
CA PRO A 32 -24.77 -4.76 8.59
C PRO A 32 -24.65 -6.27 8.86
N ASP A 33 -24.69 -7.09 7.81
CA ASP A 33 -24.42 -8.53 7.80
C ASP A 33 -23.04 -8.89 8.36
N TRP A 34 -22.07 -7.97 8.32
CA TRP A 34 -20.74 -8.15 8.89
C TRP A 34 -20.66 -7.80 10.39
N GLY A 35 -21.80 -7.61 11.05
CA GLY A 35 -21.91 -7.42 12.50
C GLY A 35 -21.98 -5.96 12.95
N LEU A 36 -21.82 -4.98 12.06
CA LEU A 36 -22.06 -3.57 12.39
C LEU A 36 -23.55 -3.21 12.21
N THR A 37 -24.38 -3.78 13.07
CA THR A 37 -25.83 -3.51 13.09
C THR A 37 -26.11 -2.07 13.54
N GLU A 38 -27.33 -1.58 13.27
CA GLU A 38 -27.76 -0.25 13.71
C GLU A 38 -27.66 -0.06 15.23
N ALA A 39 -27.97 -1.10 16.00
CA ALA A 39 -27.82 -1.09 17.46
C ALA A 39 -26.36 -0.85 17.89
N VAL A 40 -25.40 -1.53 17.24
CA VAL A 40 -23.97 -1.33 17.51
C VAL A 40 -23.51 0.04 17.04
N ALA A 41 -23.96 0.49 15.86
CA ALA A 41 -23.61 1.78 15.29
C ALA A 41 -24.06 2.97 16.17
N ASN A 42 -25.19 2.83 16.87
CA ASN A 42 -25.71 3.84 17.80
C ASN A 42 -25.10 3.73 19.21
N HIS A 43 -24.44 2.62 19.54
CA HIS A 43 -23.79 2.42 20.84
C HIS A 43 -22.39 3.05 20.89
N LYS A 44 -22.31 4.30 21.39
CA LYS A 44 -21.07 5.11 21.43
C LYS A 44 -19.85 4.37 22.01
N PRO A 45 -19.93 3.65 23.16
CA PRO A 45 -18.77 2.92 23.69
C PRO A 45 -18.26 1.82 22.74
N ALA A 46 -19.17 1.07 22.10
CA ALA A 46 -18.80 0.01 21.17
C ALA A 46 -18.13 0.62 19.92
N MET A 47 -18.71 1.69 19.37
CA MET A 47 -18.13 2.39 18.24
C MET A 47 -16.73 2.94 18.53
N ARG A 48 -16.47 3.41 19.77
CA ARG A 48 -15.14 3.85 20.19
C ARG A 48 -14.12 2.70 20.12
N VAL A 49 -14.46 1.53 20.66
CA VAL A 49 -13.60 0.34 20.62
C VAL A 49 -13.33 -0.10 19.18
N ILE A 50 -14.37 -0.25 18.36
CA ILE A 50 -14.24 -0.62 16.93
C ILE A 50 -13.33 0.36 16.19
N THR A 51 -13.54 1.65 16.40
CA THR A 51 -12.78 2.75 15.80
C THR A 51 -11.30 2.73 16.21
N GLN A 52 -11.01 2.32 17.45
CA GLN A 52 -9.66 2.16 17.98
C GLN A 52 -8.98 0.92 17.41
N GLU A 53 -9.66 -0.23 17.39
CA GLU A 53 -9.15 -1.48 16.82
C GLU A 53 -8.82 -1.35 15.34
N ILE A 54 -9.71 -0.74 14.56
CA ILE A 54 -9.44 -0.42 13.14
C ILE A 54 -8.18 0.44 13.01
N GLY A 55 -8.03 1.46 13.85
CA GLY A 55 -6.86 2.34 13.84
C GLY A 55 -5.57 1.58 14.15
N SER A 56 -5.60 0.75 15.19
CA SER A 56 -4.49 -0.10 15.61
C SER A 56 -4.06 -1.05 14.49
N ARG A 57 -5.02 -1.72 13.84
CA ARG A 57 -4.76 -2.62 12.71
C ARG A 57 -4.13 -1.93 11.51
N PHE A 58 -4.60 -0.74 11.13
CA PHE A 58 -3.97 0.01 10.03
C PHE A 58 -2.54 0.45 10.37
N ILE A 59 -2.26 0.83 11.62
CA ILE A 59 -0.89 1.17 12.06
C ILE A 59 -0.01 -0.08 11.99
N HIS A 60 -0.51 -1.22 12.47
CA HIS A 60 0.21 -2.48 12.40
C HIS A 60 0.54 -2.86 10.94
N HIS A 61 -0.43 -2.81 10.03
CA HIS A 61 -0.21 -3.14 8.62
C HIS A 61 0.81 -2.20 7.96
N ARG A 62 0.77 -0.91 8.29
CA ARG A 62 1.77 0.08 7.85
C ARG A 62 3.16 -0.29 8.37
N ASN A 63 3.31 -0.66 9.63
CA ASN A 63 4.62 -1.06 10.15
C ASN A 63 5.14 -2.33 9.48
N VAL A 64 4.30 -3.35 9.34
CA VAL A 64 4.65 -4.59 8.62
C VAL A 64 5.05 -4.32 7.17
N THR A 65 4.27 -3.50 6.45
CA THR A 65 4.58 -3.13 5.06
C THR A 65 5.93 -2.42 4.97
N LYS A 66 6.22 -1.50 5.90
CA LYS A 66 7.50 -0.80 5.97
C LYS A 66 8.67 -1.77 6.18
N GLU A 67 8.50 -2.74 7.09
CA GLU A 67 9.52 -3.76 7.36
C GLU A 67 9.78 -4.65 6.15
N GLU A 68 8.74 -5.13 5.47
CA GLU A 68 8.87 -5.95 4.27
C GLU A 68 9.56 -5.19 3.12
N ILE A 69 9.22 -3.91 2.94
CA ILE A 69 9.93 -3.04 1.99
C ILE A 69 11.41 -2.92 2.37
N GLY A 70 11.73 -2.70 3.64
CA GLY A 70 13.13 -2.64 4.09
C GLY A 70 13.89 -3.95 3.82
N ARG A 71 13.28 -5.10 4.15
CA ARG A 71 13.85 -6.43 3.89
C ARG A 71 14.03 -6.72 2.40
N SER A 72 13.22 -6.11 1.53
CA SER A 72 13.28 -6.34 0.09
C SER A 72 14.59 -5.90 -0.56
N PHE A 73 15.37 -5.02 0.07
CA PHE A 73 16.64 -4.55 -0.45
C PHE A 73 17.83 -5.46 -0.10
N GLY A 74 17.64 -6.49 0.72
CA GLY A 74 18.71 -7.34 1.22
C GLY A 74 19.27 -6.83 2.55
N THR A 75 20.57 -7.00 2.78
CA THR A 75 21.25 -6.64 4.03
C THR A 75 21.94 -5.30 3.89
N PHE A 76 21.65 -4.36 4.80
CA PHE A 76 22.35 -3.09 4.83
C PHE A 76 23.77 -3.25 5.43
N ASP A 77 24.78 -2.99 4.63
CA ASP A 77 26.18 -2.94 5.05
C ASP A 77 26.51 -1.53 5.56
N LYS A 78 26.78 -1.42 6.86
CA LYS A 78 27.12 -0.14 7.52
C LYS A 78 28.48 0.41 7.10
N THR A 79 29.40 -0.44 6.66
CA THR A 79 30.72 -0.03 6.19
C THR A 79 30.62 0.61 4.82
N LEU A 80 29.84 0.00 3.93
CA LEU A 80 29.62 0.51 2.57
C LEU A 80 28.50 1.56 2.49
N GLN A 81 27.70 1.71 3.56
CA GLN A 81 26.49 2.54 3.58
C GLN A 81 25.54 2.19 2.43
N ALA A 82 25.41 0.89 2.14
CA ALA A 82 24.69 0.39 0.97
C ALA A 82 24.00 -0.94 1.28
N PHE A 83 22.93 -1.23 0.53
CA PHE A 83 22.31 -2.54 0.56
C PHE A 83 23.12 -3.54 -0.29
N THR A 84 23.31 -4.74 0.26
CA THR A 84 24.05 -5.84 -0.34
C THR A 84 23.22 -7.13 -0.31
N GLY A 85 23.53 -8.07 -1.21
CA GLY A 85 22.81 -9.34 -1.34
C GLY A 85 21.69 -9.28 -2.36
N GLU A 86 20.84 -10.32 -2.35
CA GLU A 86 19.75 -10.47 -3.31
C GLU A 86 18.56 -9.58 -2.96
N SER A 87 18.15 -8.75 -3.91
CA SER A 87 16.92 -7.96 -3.80
C SER A 87 15.71 -8.78 -4.24
N VAL A 88 14.57 -8.50 -3.63
CA VAL A 88 13.29 -9.15 -3.98
C VAL A 88 12.63 -8.41 -5.14
N GLY A 89 12.10 -9.15 -6.12
CA GLY A 89 11.32 -8.58 -7.23
C GLY A 89 9.97 -8.02 -6.78
N ILE A 90 9.41 -7.07 -7.53
CA ILE A 90 8.20 -6.34 -7.09
C ILE A 90 6.96 -7.22 -6.90
N ALA A 91 6.77 -8.25 -7.73
CA ALA A 91 5.63 -9.17 -7.63
C ALA A 91 5.72 -9.98 -6.32
N GLU A 92 6.87 -10.61 -6.08
CA GLU A 92 7.13 -11.36 -4.86
C GLU A 92 7.05 -10.47 -3.61
N LEU A 93 7.53 -9.23 -3.68
CA LEU A 93 7.37 -8.27 -2.59
C LEU A 93 5.89 -7.99 -2.27
N CYS A 94 5.03 -7.88 -3.29
CA CYS A 94 3.59 -7.72 -3.07
C CYS A 94 2.99 -8.95 -2.36
N GLU A 95 3.35 -10.16 -2.77
CA GLU A 95 2.89 -11.41 -2.13
C GLU A 95 3.35 -11.50 -0.68
N ARG A 96 4.61 -11.16 -0.40
CA ARG A 96 5.17 -11.10 0.97
C ARG A 96 4.41 -10.10 1.83
N ILE A 97 4.13 -8.89 1.34
CA ILE A 97 3.36 -7.87 2.06
C ILE A 97 1.94 -8.37 2.36
N ILE A 98 1.21 -8.87 1.36
CA ILE A 98 -0.15 -9.40 1.52
C ILE A 98 -0.15 -10.48 2.60
N THR A 99 0.78 -11.42 2.51
CA THR A 99 0.93 -12.53 3.44
C THR A 99 1.22 -12.03 4.87
N ALA A 100 2.15 -11.08 5.02
CA ALA A 100 2.60 -10.57 6.30
C ALA A 100 1.53 -9.75 7.04
N VAL A 101 0.68 -9.01 6.31
CA VAL A 101 -0.43 -8.25 6.92
C VAL A 101 -1.66 -9.11 7.23
N GLY A 102 -1.57 -10.44 7.06
CA GLY A 102 -2.65 -11.37 7.37
C GLY A 102 -3.61 -11.66 6.21
N GLY A 103 -3.21 -11.34 4.98
CA GLY A 103 -3.98 -11.64 3.77
C GLY A 103 -4.03 -13.12 3.37
N LYS A 104 -3.42 -14.04 4.15
CA LYS A 104 -3.48 -15.49 3.88
C LYS A 104 -4.90 -16.06 3.82
N SER A 105 -5.84 -15.41 4.49
CA SER A 105 -7.26 -15.78 4.51
C SER A 105 -8.06 -15.13 3.38
N CYS A 106 -7.42 -14.44 2.45
CA CYS A 106 -8.07 -13.70 1.37
C CYS A 106 -7.40 -14.04 0.04
N ASP A 107 -8.19 -14.37 -0.98
CA ASP A 107 -7.74 -14.56 -2.36
C ASP A 107 -7.36 -13.21 -3.00
N THR A 108 -6.26 -12.65 -2.52
CA THR A 108 -5.76 -11.37 -2.98
C THR A 108 -4.78 -11.60 -4.11
N VAL A 109 -5.22 -11.30 -5.33
CA VAL A 109 -4.37 -11.40 -6.53
C VAL A 109 -3.46 -10.18 -6.63
N VAL A 110 -2.16 -10.40 -6.83
CA VAL A 110 -1.22 -9.32 -7.16
C VAL A 110 -1.60 -8.75 -8.53
N SER A 111 -1.89 -7.45 -8.58
CA SER A 111 -2.27 -6.74 -9.79
C SER A 111 -1.25 -5.68 -10.16
N ILE A 112 -1.23 -5.26 -11.42
CA ILE A 112 -0.32 -4.20 -11.89
C ILE A 112 -0.48 -2.89 -11.08
N PRO A 113 -1.71 -2.41 -10.78
CA PRO A 113 -1.88 -1.23 -9.94
C PRO A 113 -1.33 -1.40 -8.51
N LEU A 114 -1.40 -2.60 -7.93
CA LEU A 114 -0.81 -2.88 -6.63
C LEU A 114 0.72 -2.81 -6.70
N MET A 115 1.33 -3.48 -7.69
CA MET A 115 2.78 -3.45 -7.90
C MET A 115 3.28 -2.02 -8.08
N ALA A 116 2.61 -1.19 -8.88
CA ALA A 116 3.00 0.20 -9.08
C ALA A 116 2.93 1.06 -7.79
N ARG A 117 1.95 0.78 -6.92
CA ARG A 117 1.86 1.44 -5.60
C ARG A 117 2.97 0.98 -4.67
N VAL A 118 3.29 -0.31 -4.64
CA VAL A 118 4.39 -0.84 -3.83
C VAL A 118 5.73 -0.33 -4.34
N ALA A 119 5.93 -0.22 -5.66
CA ALA A 119 7.12 0.37 -6.27
C ALA A 119 7.31 1.84 -5.85
N PHE A 120 6.22 2.63 -5.84
CA PHE A 120 6.27 4.00 -5.30
C PHE A 120 6.73 4.01 -3.82
N LEU A 121 6.17 3.13 -2.98
CA LEU A 121 6.56 3.04 -1.57
C LEU A 121 8.02 2.61 -1.42
N ARG A 122 8.47 1.62 -2.19
CA ARG A 122 9.85 1.12 -2.18
C ARG A 122 10.84 2.21 -2.60
N ASN A 123 10.53 2.96 -3.66
CA ASN A 123 11.33 4.11 -4.07
C ASN A 123 11.39 5.20 -2.98
N SER A 124 10.25 5.55 -2.38
CA SER A 124 10.23 6.51 -1.26
C SER A 124 11.06 6.00 -0.08
N PHE A 125 10.98 4.72 0.26
CA PHE A 125 11.82 4.12 1.30
C PHE A 125 13.31 4.22 0.95
N ALA A 126 13.71 3.84 -0.27
CA ALA A 126 15.11 3.88 -0.69
C ALA A 126 15.72 5.28 -0.57
N LEU A 127 14.99 6.31 -1.02
CA LEU A 127 15.43 7.70 -0.93
C LEU A 127 15.69 8.14 0.52
N ARG A 128 14.86 7.68 1.47
CA ARG A 128 15.00 8.07 2.88
C ARG A 128 15.98 7.20 3.65
N ALA A 129 16.04 5.90 3.34
CA ALA A 129 17.00 4.97 3.91
C ALA A 129 18.44 5.30 3.47
N GLY A 130 18.64 5.79 2.24
CA GLY A 130 19.95 6.25 1.75
C GLY A 130 20.51 7.46 2.51
N CYS A 131 19.68 8.19 3.25
CA CYS A 131 20.12 9.28 4.14
C CYS A 131 20.31 8.81 5.60
N SER A 132 20.10 7.53 5.91
CA SER A 132 20.21 6.95 7.25
C SER A 132 21.50 6.16 7.42
N THR A 133 22.00 6.07 8.66
CA THR A 133 23.24 5.32 8.98
C THR A 133 23.00 3.82 9.21
N ASP A 134 21.74 3.39 9.29
CA ASP A 134 21.34 2.01 9.60
C ASP A 134 20.48 1.37 8.51
N GLY A 135 20.30 2.04 7.37
CA GLY A 135 19.51 1.56 6.24
C GLY A 135 18.02 1.53 6.52
N LYS A 136 17.53 2.28 7.52
CA LYS A 136 16.12 2.29 7.90
C LYS A 136 15.49 3.64 7.63
N ALA A 137 14.27 3.61 7.11
CA ALA A 137 13.46 4.82 7.03
C ALA A 137 13.04 5.29 8.44
N SER A 138 12.92 6.61 8.61
CA SER A 138 12.59 7.27 9.89
C SER A 138 11.24 6.82 10.46
N ALA A 139 10.99 7.08 11.75
CA ALA A 139 9.66 6.89 12.35
C ALA A 139 8.57 7.73 11.64
N GLY A 140 8.95 8.90 11.10
CA GLY A 140 8.09 9.81 10.35
C GLY A 140 7.90 9.45 8.87
N TRP A 141 8.48 8.34 8.39
CA TRP A 141 8.44 7.97 6.97
C TRP A 141 7.02 7.92 6.38
N TRP A 142 6.03 7.46 7.13
CA TRP A 142 4.64 7.44 6.65
C TRP A 142 4.04 8.83 6.46
N ASP A 143 4.46 9.81 7.25
CA ASP A 143 4.03 11.19 7.09
C ASP A 143 4.71 11.82 5.86
N GLU A 144 5.95 11.43 5.57
CA GLU A 144 6.67 11.80 4.34
C GLU A 144 6.00 11.18 3.10
N VAL A 145 5.65 9.89 3.14
CA VAL A 145 4.89 9.22 2.06
C VAL A 145 3.53 9.90 1.82
N ASP A 146 2.81 10.26 2.89
CA ASP A 146 1.53 10.96 2.80
C ASP A 146 1.71 12.36 2.15
N ALA A 147 2.83 13.03 2.42
CA ALA A 147 3.20 14.30 1.78
C ALA A 147 3.57 14.14 0.30
N ASP A 148 4.42 13.16 -0.04
CA ASP A 148 4.81 12.84 -1.42
C ASP A 148 3.58 12.53 -2.30
N LEU A 149 2.61 11.79 -1.75
CA LEU A 149 1.35 11.48 -2.43
C LEU A 149 0.47 12.71 -2.63
N LYS A 150 0.43 13.61 -1.64
CA LYS A 150 -0.30 14.87 -1.77
C LYS A 150 0.33 15.73 -2.87
N GLU A 151 1.65 15.89 -2.84
CA GLU A 151 2.39 16.65 -3.84
C GLU A 151 2.21 16.05 -5.25
N LEU A 152 2.28 14.73 -5.40
CA LEU A 152 2.03 14.06 -6.67
C LEU A 152 0.64 14.36 -7.22
N ARG A 153 -0.39 14.35 -6.36
CA ARG A 153 -1.76 14.68 -6.76
C ARG A 153 -1.88 16.13 -7.19
N GLU A 154 -1.32 17.05 -6.43
CA GLU A 154 -1.33 18.48 -6.73
C GLU A 154 -0.61 18.78 -8.05
N LYS A 155 0.62 18.26 -8.25
CA LYS A 155 1.40 18.42 -9.48
C LYS A 155 0.73 17.86 -10.74
N LYS A 156 -0.22 16.94 -10.58
CA LYS A 156 -0.94 16.30 -11.68
C LYS A 156 -2.39 16.77 -11.79
N ASP A 157 -2.74 17.86 -11.09
CA ASP A 157 -4.10 18.45 -11.10
C ASP A 157 -5.17 17.44 -10.69
N ASN A 158 -4.81 16.52 -9.80
CA ASN A 158 -5.62 15.38 -9.37
C ASN A 158 -6.14 14.51 -10.55
N ASN A 159 -5.46 14.55 -11.70
CA ASN A 159 -5.83 13.80 -12.90
C ASN A 159 -5.35 12.35 -12.81
N GLN A 160 -6.30 11.41 -12.75
CA GLN A 160 -6.03 9.99 -12.58
C GLN A 160 -5.10 9.41 -13.67
N MET A 161 -5.30 9.77 -14.94
CA MET A 161 -4.47 9.25 -16.03
C MET A 161 -3.02 9.69 -15.89
N ARG A 162 -2.79 10.97 -15.56
CA ARG A 162 -1.44 11.52 -15.36
C ARG A 162 -0.75 10.91 -14.14
N ILE A 163 -1.48 10.64 -13.06
CA ILE A 163 -0.95 9.96 -11.87
C ILE A 163 -0.58 8.51 -12.22
N THR A 164 -1.45 7.79 -12.94
CA THR A 164 -1.19 6.41 -13.39
C THR A 164 0.08 6.32 -14.25
N VAL A 165 0.32 7.29 -15.14
CA VAL A 165 1.55 7.33 -15.94
C VAL A 165 2.81 7.43 -15.05
N VAL A 166 2.78 8.25 -14.00
CA VAL A 166 3.91 8.35 -13.06
C VAL A 166 4.13 7.04 -12.32
N LEU A 167 3.06 6.44 -11.78
CA LEU A 167 3.16 5.18 -11.05
C LEU A 167 3.63 4.03 -11.94
N ARG A 168 3.22 4.01 -13.21
CA ARG A 168 3.72 3.04 -14.20
C ARG A 168 5.22 3.21 -14.41
N LYS A 169 5.69 4.44 -14.62
CA LYS A 169 7.12 4.70 -14.76
C LYS A 169 7.91 4.21 -13.54
N MET A 170 7.41 4.47 -12.33
CA MET A 170 8.04 3.99 -11.10
C MET A 170 8.09 2.46 -11.02
N LEU A 171 7.06 1.76 -11.51
CA LEU A 171 7.07 0.31 -11.61
C LEU A 171 8.13 -0.19 -12.61
N ASP A 172 8.24 0.46 -13.77
CA ASP A 172 9.23 0.10 -14.78
C ASP A 172 10.65 0.32 -14.25
N ASP A 173 10.89 1.45 -13.58
CA ASP A 173 12.16 1.76 -12.91
C ASP A 173 12.47 0.74 -11.79
N ASP A 174 11.49 0.35 -10.97
CA ASP A 174 11.67 -0.68 -9.92
C ASP A 174 12.08 -2.03 -10.52
N ARG A 175 11.40 -2.46 -11.60
CA ARG A 175 11.73 -3.70 -12.30
C ARG A 175 13.11 -3.66 -12.94
N ALA A 176 13.55 -2.51 -13.46
CA ALA A 176 14.90 -2.37 -14.00
C ALA A 176 15.98 -2.49 -12.91
N ASN A 177 15.70 -1.99 -11.71
CA ASN A 177 16.67 -1.96 -10.60
C ASN A 177 16.70 -3.24 -9.76
N TYR A 178 15.55 -3.88 -9.57
CA TYR A 178 15.37 -5.00 -8.63
C TYR A 178 14.73 -6.24 -9.27
N GLY A 179 14.36 -6.17 -10.54
CA GLY A 179 13.84 -7.32 -11.27
C GLY A 179 14.97 -8.33 -11.52
N ASN A 180 14.79 -9.55 -11.02
CA ASN A 180 15.71 -10.64 -11.29
C ASN A 180 15.64 -10.98 -12.78
N THR A 181 16.75 -10.89 -13.52
CA THR A 181 16.79 -11.09 -14.99
C THR A 181 16.38 -12.50 -15.42
N ALA A 182 16.41 -13.48 -14.51
CA ALA A 182 15.91 -14.85 -14.71
C ALA A 182 14.38 -14.99 -14.59
N SER A 183 13.70 -14.01 -13.99
CA SER A 183 12.27 -14.00 -13.69
C SER A 183 11.70 -12.62 -14.00
N VAL A 184 11.94 -12.13 -15.22
CA VAL A 184 11.09 -11.06 -15.74
C VAL A 184 9.75 -11.70 -16.06
N GLY A 185 8.93 -11.91 -15.03
CA GLY A 185 7.53 -12.24 -15.21
C GLY A 185 6.95 -11.21 -16.19
N ASP A 186 6.50 -11.69 -17.33
CA ASP A 186 5.77 -10.87 -18.28
C ASP A 186 4.56 -10.30 -17.53
N LEU A 187 4.36 -8.98 -17.60
CA LEU A 187 3.21 -8.34 -16.95
C LEU A 187 1.89 -8.85 -17.53
N SER A 188 1.90 -9.52 -18.68
CA SER A 188 0.75 -10.19 -19.28
C SER A 188 0.10 -11.25 -18.38
N SER A 189 0.84 -11.84 -17.43
CA SER A 189 0.29 -12.82 -16.49
C SER A 189 -0.45 -12.19 -15.32
N TYR A 190 -0.35 -10.87 -15.13
CA TYR A 190 -1.00 -10.16 -14.03
C TYR A 190 -2.21 -9.37 -14.51
N PRO A 191 -3.30 -9.35 -13.73
CA PRO A 191 -4.48 -8.60 -14.12
C PRO A 191 -4.16 -7.11 -14.13
N ALA A 192 -4.60 -6.44 -15.21
CA ALA A 192 -4.53 -4.99 -15.34
C ALA A 192 -5.38 -4.27 -14.27
N GLU A 193 -6.38 -4.97 -13.72
CA GLU A 193 -7.29 -4.48 -12.70
C GLU A 193 -7.13 -5.29 -11.39
N ALA A 194 -7.31 -4.62 -10.26
CA ALA A 194 -7.36 -5.31 -8.97
C ALA A 194 -8.74 -5.98 -8.83
N GLN A 195 -8.79 -7.30 -8.94
CA GLN A 195 -10.00 -8.07 -8.65
C GLN A 195 -10.01 -8.48 -7.18
N VAL A 196 -11.08 -8.11 -6.48
CA VAL A 196 -11.44 -8.76 -5.21
C VAL A 196 -12.60 -9.66 -5.59
N VAL A 197 -12.34 -10.96 -5.73
CA VAL A 197 -13.41 -11.94 -5.85
C VAL A 197 -14.04 -12.00 -4.46
N ALA A 198 -15.26 -11.48 -4.34
CA ALA A 198 -16.07 -11.73 -3.16
C ALA A 198 -16.66 -13.11 -3.38
N ASP A 199 -16.31 -14.08 -2.53
CA ASP A 199 -17.11 -15.29 -2.42
C ASP A 199 -18.52 -14.87 -1.96
N ASP A 200 -19.51 -15.24 -2.76
CA ASP A 200 -20.94 -15.06 -2.49
C ASP A 200 -21.41 -15.89 -1.28
#